data_AF-A0A959JQW0-F1
#
_entry.id   AF-A0A959JQW0-F1
#
_cell.length_a   1.000
_cell.length_b   1.000
_cell.length_c   1.000
_cell.angle_alpha   90.00
_cell.angle_beta   90.00
_cell.angle_gamma   90.00
#
_symmetry.space_group_name_H-M   'P 1'
#
loop_
_entity.id
_entity.type
_entity.pdbx_description
1 polymer ?
#
loop_
_entity_poly.entity_id
_entity_poly.type
_entity_poly.pdbx_seq_one_letter_code
_entity_poly.pdbx_strand_id
1 'polypeptide(L)'
;TQINPTTKYRSNCGFAILEEFNSSSQIFTDDIDGNTNTAIEITSQDAFEGTSGKIVLTETNPSIIFGSDIDRNNLTNLPNNGTAVWLEVNFKGDTEIIFGVIGIDEFGNPESFPEFGINRTADWNKVYFDLSQLVQDQRYVAFQIFGGASLPSNATEATILLDNIKLVYFEF
;
A
#
# COMPACT_ATOMS: atom_id res chain seq x y z
N THR A 1 11.14 22.85 27.33
CA THR A 1 10.54 21.52 27.55
C THR A 1 10.27 20.90 26.20
N GLN A 2 10.84 19.72 25.93
CA GLN A 2 10.56 18.95 24.72
C GLN A 2 9.36 18.03 25.00
N ILE A 3 8.37 18.03 24.12
CA ILE A 3 7.22 17.13 24.19
C ILE A 3 7.41 16.07 23.11
N ASN A 4 7.43 14.79 23.51
CA ASN A 4 7.54 13.64 22.61
C ASN A 4 6.23 12.83 22.71
N PRO A 5 5.19 13.19 21.94
CA PRO A 5 3.92 12.47 21.98
C PRO A 5 4.13 11.04 21.50
N THR A 6 3.47 10.08 22.14
CA THR A 6 3.40 8.69 21.70
C THR A 6 1.96 8.32 21.39
N THR A 7 1.78 7.47 20.38
CA THR A 7 0.49 6.93 19.99
C THR A 7 0.51 5.42 20.14
N LYS A 8 -0.65 4.83 20.43
CA LYS A 8 -0.86 3.38 20.41
C LYS A 8 -2.20 3.09 19.77
N TYR A 9 -2.29 1.99 19.04
CA TYR A 9 -3.57 1.46 18.61
C TYR A 9 -4.42 1.09 19.82
N ARG A 10 -5.74 1.12 19.65
CA ARG A 10 -6.64 0.53 20.64
C ARG A 10 -6.44 -0.98 20.65
N SER A 11 -6.75 -1.62 21.78
CA SER A 11 -6.57 -3.06 21.93
C SER A 11 -7.49 -3.89 21.02
N ASN A 12 -8.56 -3.29 20.50
CA ASN A 12 -9.50 -3.92 19.57
C ASN A 12 -9.24 -3.51 18.11
N CYS A 13 -8.01 -3.19 17.74
CA CYS A 13 -7.65 -2.97 16.32
C CYS A 13 -7.20 -4.29 15.69
N GLY A 14 -7.85 -4.67 14.61
CA GLY A 14 -7.42 -5.76 13.73
C GLY A 14 -6.59 -5.22 12.55
N PHE A 15 -5.68 -6.05 12.03
CA PHE A 15 -4.85 -5.75 10.88
C PHE A 15 -5.07 -6.79 9.79
N ALA A 16 -5.68 -6.39 8.68
CA ALA A 16 -5.81 -7.26 7.50
C ALA A 16 -4.53 -7.25 6.65
N ILE A 17 -3.78 -6.16 6.69
CA ILE A 17 -2.43 -6.02 6.14
C ILE A 17 -1.55 -5.42 7.23
N LEU A 18 -0.36 -5.99 7.39
CA LEU A 18 0.73 -5.47 8.23
C LEU A 18 2.05 -5.72 7.49
N GLU A 19 2.42 -4.78 6.62
CA GLU A 19 3.69 -4.81 5.90
C GLU A 19 4.65 -3.77 6.50
N GLU A 20 5.70 -4.27 7.14
CA GLU A 20 6.74 -3.48 7.79
C GLU A 20 8.11 -3.68 7.10
N PHE A 21 8.16 -4.44 6.01
CA PHE A 21 9.36 -4.73 5.20
C PHE A 21 10.57 -5.23 5.98
N ASN A 22 10.35 -5.75 7.19
CA ASN A 22 11.36 -6.24 8.13
C ASN A 22 11.38 -7.78 8.26
N SER A 23 10.48 -8.45 7.52
CA SER A 23 10.27 -9.88 7.57
C SER A 23 10.76 -10.57 6.29
N SER A 24 10.96 -11.89 6.34
CA SER A 24 11.32 -12.69 5.17
C SER A 24 10.17 -12.93 4.19
N SER A 25 8.94 -12.57 4.57
CA SER A 25 7.74 -12.74 3.73
C SER A 25 7.05 -11.41 3.56
N GLN A 26 7.10 -10.87 2.35
CA GLN A 26 6.38 -9.65 1.98
C GLN A 26 4.94 -9.97 1.59
N ILE A 27 4.07 -9.00 1.78
CA ILE A 27 2.66 -9.00 1.41
C ILE A 27 2.47 -8.47 -0.01
N PHE A 28 3.22 -7.44 -0.40
CA PHE A 28 3.08 -6.81 -1.72
C PHE A 28 3.99 -7.49 -2.75
N THR A 29 3.57 -8.66 -3.22
CA THR A 29 4.35 -9.51 -4.15
C THR A 29 3.72 -9.69 -5.53
N ASP A 30 2.49 -9.21 -5.74
CA ASP A 30 1.82 -9.39 -7.02
C ASP A 30 2.27 -8.32 -8.01
N ASP A 31 2.71 -8.79 -9.18
CA ASP A 31 3.03 -7.95 -10.35
C ASP A 31 1.77 -7.80 -11.21
N ILE A 32 1.12 -6.64 -11.13
CA ILE A 32 -0.17 -6.39 -11.79
C ILE A 32 0.02 -5.93 -13.23
N ASP A 33 1.10 -5.21 -13.54
CA ASP A 33 1.37 -4.74 -14.91
C ASP A 33 2.16 -5.75 -15.76
N GLY A 34 2.68 -6.81 -15.14
CA GLY A 34 3.43 -7.89 -15.79
C GLY A 34 4.86 -7.52 -16.13
N ASN A 35 5.38 -6.39 -15.62
CA ASN A 35 6.76 -5.99 -15.81
C ASN A 35 7.65 -6.47 -14.66
N THR A 36 8.26 -7.64 -14.87
CA THR A 36 9.17 -8.26 -13.89
C THR A 36 10.46 -7.49 -13.64
N ASN A 37 10.74 -6.42 -14.40
CA ASN A 37 11.90 -5.55 -14.15
C ASN A 37 11.61 -4.44 -13.14
N THR A 38 10.37 -4.34 -12.64
CA THR A 38 9.97 -3.42 -11.58
C THR A 38 9.33 -4.22 -10.45
N ALA A 39 9.81 -4.00 -9.23
CA ALA A 39 9.31 -4.67 -8.04
C ALA A 39 9.55 -3.80 -6.80
N ILE A 40 8.94 -4.19 -5.68
CA ILE A 40 9.33 -3.68 -4.38
C ILE A 40 10.52 -4.51 -3.88
N GLU A 41 11.67 -3.88 -3.81
CA GLU A 41 12.88 -4.46 -3.22
C GLU A 41 13.03 -4.03 -1.76
N ILE A 42 13.70 -4.85 -0.94
CA ILE A 42 14.00 -4.49 0.44
C ILE A 42 15.32 -3.71 0.48
N THR A 43 15.31 -2.55 1.15
CA THR A 43 16.51 -1.75 1.36
C THR A 43 16.67 -1.32 2.81
N SER A 44 17.90 -1.18 3.28
CA SER A 44 18.24 -0.48 4.53
C SER A 44 18.73 0.95 4.29
N GLN A 45 18.94 1.34 3.04
CA GLN A 45 19.39 2.68 2.68
C GLN A 45 18.18 3.63 2.68
N ASP A 46 18.28 4.74 3.43
CA ASP A 46 17.21 5.73 3.57
C ASP A 46 15.88 5.19 4.14
N ALA A 47 15.90 3.96 4.67
CA ALA A 47 14.77 3.28 5.26
C ALA A 47 14.16 4.09 6.40
N PHE A 48 12.84 3.97 6.58
CA PHE A 48 12.13 4.62 7.68
C PHE A 48 12.59 4.05 9.03
N GLU A 49 12.61 2.72 9.16
CA GLU A 49 13.15 2.03 10.33
C GLU A 49 13.70 0.64 9.97
N GLY A 50 15.00 0.41 10.19
CA GLY A 50 15.63 -0.86 9.85
C GLY A 50 15.69 -1.11 8.33
N THR A 51 14.59 -1.56 7.74
CA THR A 51 14.41 -1.82 6.31
C THR A 51 13.07 -1.32 5.80
N SER A 52 13.03 -0.90 4.55
CA SER A 52 11.81 -0.41 3.87
C SER A 52 11.69 -1.02 2.48
N GLY A 53 10.50 -0.96 1.90
CA GLY A 53 10.26 -1.25 0.50
C GLY A 53 10.80 -0.13 -0.38
N LYS A 54 11.48 -0.49 -1.47
CA LYS A 54 12.07 0.43 -2.45
C LYS A 54 11.62 0.04 -3.85
N ILE A 55 11.18 1.04 -4.60
CA ILE A 55 10.89 0.92 -6.03
C ILE A 55 11.81 1.90 -6.76
N VAL A 56 12.38 1.46 -7.88
CA VAL A 56 13.16 2.30 -8.79
C VAL A 56 12.51 2.27 -10.16
N LEU A 57 12.17 3.44 -10.67
CA LEU A 57 11.66 3.63 -12.03
C LEU A 57 12.75 4.27 -12.87
N THR A 58 12.89 3.81 -14.12
CA THR A 58 13.91 4.31 -15.07
C THR A 58 13.30 4.50 -16.45
N GLU A 59 14.02 5.12 -17.39
CA GLU A 59 13.51 5.30 -18.76
C GLU A 59 13.15 3.97 -19.45
N THR A 60 13.81 2.86 -19.10
CA THR A 60 13.50 1.52 -19.67
C THR A 60 12.33 0.84 -18.95
N ASN A 61 12.06 1.24 -17.71
CA ASN A 61 11.01 0.71 -16.85
C ASN A 61 10.29 1.88 -16.16
N PRO A 62 9.47 2.65 -16.90
CA PRO A 62 9.02 3.96 -16.45
C PRO A 62 7.77 3.90 -15.56
N SER A 63 7.24 2.72 -15.27
CA SER A 63 6.04 2.57 -14.44
C SER A 63 6.08 1.25 -13.70
N ILE A 64 5.29 1.18 -12.63
CA ILE A 64 4.99 -0.04 -11.89
C ILE A 64 3.51 -0.03 -11.50
N ILE A 65 2.88 -1.21 -11.49
CA ILE A 65 1.65 -1.48 -10.74
C ILE A 65 1.88 -2.76 -9.92
N PHE A 66 1.79 -2.64 -8.60
CA PHE A 66 2.03 -3.74 -7.66
C PHE A 66 0.79 -3.99 -6.80
N GLY A 67 0.61 -5.24 -6.37
CA GLY A 67 -0.53 -5.69 -5.59
C GLY A 67 -0.14 -6.43 -4.32
N SER A 68 -1.03 -6.37 -3.34
CA SER A 68 -0.99 -7.22 -2.16
C SER A 68 -1.43 -8.64 -2.53
N ASP A 69 -0.67 -9.67 -2.16
CA ASP A 69 -0.98 -11.08 -2.43
C ASP A 69 -2.36 -11.47 -1.89
N ILE A 70 -3.29 -11.81 -2.78
CA ILE A 70 -4.69 -12.05 -2.39
C ILE A 70 -4.88 -13.30 -1.53
N ASP A 71 -4.01 -14.30 -1.66
CA ASP A 71 -4.10 -15.55 -0.91
C ASP A 71 -3.50 -15.42 0.49
N ARG A 72 -2.49 -14.54 0.63
CA ARG A 72 -1.86 -14.25 1.93
C ARG A 72 -2.60 -13.21 2.75
N ASN A 73 -3.37 -12.33 2.11
CA ASN A 73 -4.10 -11.30 2.80
C ASN A 73 -5.51 -11.76 3.14
N ASN A 74 -5.89 -11.62 4.41
CA ASN A 74 -7.23 -11.97 4.88
C ASN A 74 -8.28 -10.89 4.51
N LEU A 75 -8.20 -10.36 3.28
CA LEU A 75 -9.08 -9.29 2.79
C LEU A 75 -10.48 -9.80 2.46
N THR A 76 -10.66 -11.11 2.39
CA THR A 76 -11.96 -11.78 2.29
C THR A 76 -12.80 -11.66 3.59
N ASN A 77 -12.18 -11.32 4.72
CA ASN A 77 -12.84 -11.19 6.02
C ASN A 77 -12.84 -9.76 6.57
N LEU A 78 -12.75 -8.75 5.69
CA LEU A 78 -12.92 -7.36 6.13
C LEU A 78 -14.34 -7.14 6.71
N PRO A 79 -14.50 -6.30 7.75
CA PRO A 79 -15.81 -5.98 8.28
C PRO A 79 -16.73 -5.35 7.22
N ASN A 80 -17.91 -5.93 7.04
CA ASN A 80 -18.92 -5.45 6.08
C ASN A 80 -20.13 -4.76 6.73
N ASN A 81 -19.95 -4.28 7.97
CA ASN A 81 -21.03 -3.79 8.83
C ASN A 81 -20.94 -2.30 9.15
N GLY A 82 -20.30 -1.51 8.28
CA GLY A 82 -20.10 -0.07 8.49
C GLY A 82 -18.89 0.28 9.35
N THR A 83 -18.07 -0.69 9.75
CA THR A 83 -16.83 -0.43 10.48
C THR A 83 -15.84 0.32 9.60
N ALA A 84 -15.21 1.34 10.17
CA ALA A 84 -14.22 2.11 9.45
C ALA A 84 -12.97 1.26 9.16
N VAL A 85 -12.51 1.29 7.90
CA VAL A 85 -11.31 0.60 7.43
C VAL A 85 -10.35 1.64 6.87
N TRP A 86 -9.12 1.67 7.40
CA TRP A 86 -8.12 2.67 7.07
C TRP A 86 -6.86 2.02 6.49
N LEU A 87 -6.39 2.54 5.38
CA LEU A 87 -5.06 2.25 4.87
C LEU A 87 -4.08 3.30 5.40
N GLU A 88 -3.07 2.85 6.12
CA GLU A 88 -1.96 3.66 6.60
C GLU A 88 -0.71 3.36 5.77
N VAL A 89 0.03 4.39 5.38
CA VAL A 89 1.27 4.24 4.59
C VAL A 89 2.31 5.24 5.06
N ASN A 90 3.53 4.78 5.31
CA ASN A 90 4.70 5.66 5.35
C ASN A 90 5.29 5.76 3.94
N PHE A 91 5.50 6.99 3.46
CA PHE A 91 5.96 7.26 2.10
C PHE A 91 7.05 8.36 2.07
N LYS A 92 8.04 8.15 1.21
CA LYS A 92 9.05 9.12 0.75
C LYS A 92 9.34 8.82 -0.71
N GLY A 93 9.49 9.83 -1.57
CA GLY A 93 9.80 9.53 -2.98
C GLY A 93 9.88 10.73 -3.91
N ASP A 94 10.47 10.50 -5.08
CA ASP A 94 10.76 11.50 -6.10
C ASP A 94 9.59 11.75 -7.07
N THR A 95 8.63 10.83 -7.10
CA THR A 95 7.41 10.88 -7.91
C THR A 95 6.16 10.60 -7.06
N GLU A 96 4.99 10.88 -7.62
CA GLU A 96 3.72 10.54 -6.98
C GLU A 96 3.45 9.03 -7.05
N ILE A 97 2.71 8.54 -6.06
CA ILE A 97 2.18 7.18 -6.04
C ILE A 97 0.67 7.22 -5.82
N ILE A 98 -0.04 6.34 -6.49
CA ILE A 98 -1.48 6.16 -6.33
C ILE A 98 -1.73 4.81 -5.66
N PHE A 99 -2.53 4.80 -4.61
CA PHE A 99 -3.07 3.58 -4.00
C PHE A 99 -4.54 3.42 -4.35
N GLY A 100 -4.99 2.17 -4.36
CA GLY A 100 -6.36 1.83 -4.62
C GLY A 100 -6.73 0.43 -4.17
N VAL A 101 -7.96 0.05 -4.51
CA VAL A 101 -8.51 -1.28 -4.25
C VAL A 101 -8.88 -1.93 -5.59
N ILE A 102 -8.54 -3.21 -5.74
CA ILE A 102 -9.13 -4.09 -6.76
C ILE A 102 -10.19 -4.91 -6.06
N GLY A 103 -11.45 -4.75 -6.49
CA GLY A 103 -12.56 -5.61 -6.09
C GLY A 103 -12.69 -6.78 -7.05
N ILE A 104 -12.93 -7.99 -6.53
CA ILE A 104 -13.15 -9.19 -7.34
C ILE A 104 -14.58 -9.66 -7.13
N ASP A 105 -15.35 -9.76 -8.21
CA ASP A 105 -16.74 -10.22 -8.17
C ASP A 105 -16.85 -11.75 -7.96
N GLU A 106 -18.07 -12.26 -7.80
CA GLU A 106 -18.33 -13.70 -7.62
C GLU A 106 -17.89 -14.58 -8.80
N PHE A 107 -17.65 -13.98 -9.98
CA PHE A 107 -17.18 -14.65 -11.19
C PHE A 107 -15.65 -14.56 -11.36
N GLY A 108 -14.96 -13.87 -10.45
CA GLY A 108 -13.51 -13.66 -10.51
C GLY A 108 -13.09 -12.49 -11.40
N ASN A 109 -14.01 -11.60 -11.80
CA ASN A 109 -13.64 -10.43 -12.60
C ASN A 109 -13.11 -9.31 -11.69
N PRO A 110 -11.92 -8.75 -11.98
CA PRO A 110 -11.37 -7.64 -11.23
C PRO A 110 -11.93 -6.28 -11.72
N GLU A 111 -12.18 -5.36 -10.79
CA GLU A 111 -12.46 -3.95 -11.05
C GLU A 111 -11.56 -3.07 -10.16
N SER A 112 -10.83 -2.13 -10.77
CA SER A 112 -9.82 -1.30 -10.08
C SER A 112 -10.34 0.10 -9.74
N PHE A 113 -10.08 0.54 -8.51
CA PHE A 113 -10.45 1.86 -7.96
C PHE A 113 -9.19 2.64 -7.51
N PRO A 114 -8.48 3.33 -8.43
CA PRO A 114 -7.30 4.14 -8.09
C PRO A 114 -7.71 5.51 -7.53
N GLU A 115 -8.00 5.58 -6.23
CA GLU A 115 -8.58 6.80 -5.63
C GLU A 115 -7.58 7.70 -4.90
N PHE A 116 -6.46 7.15 -4.40
CA PHE A 116 -5.68 7.83 -3.36
C PHE A 116 -4.26 8.16 -3.80
N GLY A 117 -4.05 9.41 -4.22
CA GLY A 117 -2.72 9.91 -4.60
C GLY A 117 -1.91 10.49 -3.43
N ILE A 118 -0.62 10.15 -3.37
CA ILE A 118 0.38 10.79 -2.50
C ILE A 118 1.35 11.57 -3.39
N ASN A 119 1.45 12.88 -3.15
CA ASN A 119 2.45 13.71 -3.82
C ASN A 119 3.87 13.31 -3.39
N ARG A 120 4.84 13.47 -4.31
CA ARG A 120 6.26 13.32 -4.00
C ARG A 120 6.70 14.16 -2.80
N THR A 121 7.64 13.64 -2.03
CA THR A 121 8.18 14.30 -0.83
C THR A 121 9.59 13.80 -0.54
N ALA A 122 10.48 14.74 -0.18
CA ALA A 122 11.84 14.43 0.23
C ALA A 122 11.91 13.83 1.65
N ASP A 123 10.92 14.15 2.48
CA ASP A 123 10.82 13.66 3.86
C ASP A 123 9.75 12.57 3.98
N TRP A 124 9.95 11.65 4.92
CA TRP A 124 8.98 10.63 5.27
C TRP A 124 7.69 11.24 5.83
N ASN A 125 6.57 10.89 5.22
CA ASN A 125 5.24 11.26 5.68
C ASN A 125 4.41 10.01 5.94
N LYS A 126 3.53 10.10 6.95
CA LYS A 126 2.51 9.08 7.19
C LYS A 126 1.17 9.59 6.65
N VAL A 127 0.53 8.79 5.81
CA VAL A 127 -0.73 9.10 5.15
C VAL A 127 -1.78 8.08 5.55
N TYR A 128 -3.04 8.52 5.62
CA TYR A 128 -4.20 7.72 6.00
C TYR A 128 -5.29 7.88 4.94
N PHE A 129 -5.81 6.77 4.44
CA PHE A 129 -6.91 6.74 3.48
C PHE A 129 -8.10 5.98 4.06
N ASP A 130 -9.29 6.57 3.94
CA ASP A 130 -10.54 5.91 4.32
C ASP A 130 -10.97 5.00 3.18
N LEU A 131 -10.85 3.68 3.37
CA LEU A 131 -11.26 2.68 2.39
C LEU A 131 -12.65 2.11 2.67
N SER A 132 -13.33 2.59 3.72
CA SER A 132 -14.54 1.96 4.27
C SER A 132 -15.62 1.75 3.22
N GLN A 133 -15.82 2.71 2.32
CA GLN A 133 -16.85 2.61 1.29
C GLN A 133 -16.49 1.55 0.23
N LEU A 134 -15.23 1.50 -0.21
CA LEU A 134 -14.78 0.60 -1.26
C LEU A 134 -14.83 -0.87 -0.81
N VAL A 135 -14.35 -1.15 0.40
CA VAL A 135 -14.25 -2.52 0.92
C VAL A 135 -15.56 -3.08 1.49
N GLN A 136 -16.63 -2.29 1.47
CA GLN A 136 -17.97 -2.70 1.88
C GLN A 136 -18.93 -2.87 0.70
N ASP A 137 -18.44 -2.70 -0.54
CA ASP A 137 -19.27 -2.91 -1.72
C ASP A 137 -19.58 -4.40 -1.90
N GLN A 138 -20.87 -4.74 -1.78
CA GLN A 138 -21.38 -6.11 -1.81
C GLN A 138 -21.29 -6.76 -3.19
N ARG A 139 -20.89 -6.02 -4.24
CA ARG A 139 -20.61 -6.59 -5.57
C ARG A 139 -19.35 -7.45 -5.58
N TYR A 140 -18.43 -7.25 -4.63
CA TYR A 140 -17.16 -7.96 -4.56
C TYR A 140 -17.12 -8.93 -3.40
N VAL A 141 -16.49 -10.08 -3.63
CA VAL A 141 -16.30 -11.16 -2.64
C VAL A 141 -14.87 -11.20 -2.10
N ALA A 142 -13.95 -10.51 -2.75
CA ALA A 142 -12.57 -10.34 -2.32
C ALA A 142 -12.04 -8.97 -2.74
N PHE A 143 -11.03 -8.51 -2.03
CA PHE A 143 -10.35 -7.25 -2.30
C PHE A 143 -8.84 -7.46 -2.32
N GLN A 144 -8.15 -6.63 -3.09
CA GLN A 144 -6.70 -6.52 -3.14
C GLN A 144 -6.33 -5.04 -3.03
N ILE A 145 -5.32 -4.71 -2.20
CA ILE A 145 -4.75 -3.36 -2.20
C ILE A 145 -3.68 -3.30 -3.28
N PHE A 146 -3.68 -2.26 -4.09
CA PHE A 146 -2.65 -2.05 -5.10
C PHE A 146 -2.08 -0.64 -5.02
N GLY A 147 -0.88 -0.49 -5.56
CA GLY A 147 -0.21 0.78 -5.75
C GLY A 147 0.36 0.89 -7.16
N GLY A 148 0.47 2.11 -7.66
CA GLY A 148 1.05 2.38 -8.97
C GLY A 148 1.74 3.74 -9.04
N ALA A 149 2.82 3.79 -9.79
CA ALA A 149 3.59 5.01 -9.98
C ALA A 149 4.24 5.05 -11.37
N SER A 150 4.56 6.27 -11.81
CA SER A 150 5.19 6.52 -13.09
C SER A 150 6.36 7.48 -12.95
N LEU A 151 7.37 7.30 -13.79
CA LEU A 151 8.51 8.18 -13.93
C LEU A 151 8.04 9.55 -14.45
N PRO A 152 8.39 10.66 -13.79
CA PRO A 152 8.08 11.98 -14.30
C PRO A 152 8.71 12.20 -15.67
N SER A 153 8.01 12.88 -16.58
CA SER A 153 8.42 13.05 -17.98
C SER A 153 9.77 13.76 -18.19
N ASN A 154 10.29 14.42 -17.16
CA ASN A 154 11.57 15.14 -17.16
C ASN A 154 12.65 14.49 -16.28
N ALA A 155 12.42 13.24 -15.84
CA ALA A 155 13.35 12.48 -15.01
C ALA A 155 13.87 11.25 -15.78
N THR A 156 15.11 10.86 -15.52
CA THR A 156 15.69 9.61 -16.03
C THR A 156 15.54 8.46 -15.03
N GLU A 157 15.35 8.80 -13.75
CA GLU A 157 15.17 7.88 -12.64
C GLU A 157 14.26 8.52 -11.58
N ALA A 158 13.47 7.71 -10.88
CA ALA A 158 12.75 8.10 -9.67
C ALA A 158 12.78 6.96 -8.66
N THR A 159 13.04 7.30 -7.39
CA THR A 159 12.96 6.34 -6.28
C THR A 159 11.70 6.60 -5.45
N ILE A 160 11.05 5.51 -5.04
CA ILE A 160 9.96 5.52 -4.06
C ILE A 160 10.36 4.60 -2.91
N LEU A 161 10.13 5.05 -1.69
CA LEU A 161 10.31 4.30 -0.46
C LEU A 161 8.96 4.19 0.26
N LEU A 162 8.63 2.97 0.66
CA LEU A 162 7.41 2.60 1.33
C LEU A 162 7.75 1.88 2.63
N ASP A 163 7.01 2.21 3.69
CA ASP A 163 7.09 1.48 4.94
C ASP A 163 5.73 1.43 5.62
N ASN A 164 5.58 0.56 6.61
CA ASN A 164 4.44 0.53 7.52
C ASN A 164 3.09 0.60 6.77
N ILE A 165 2.92 -0.21 5.71
CA ILE A 165 1.66 -0.31 4.99
C ILE A 165 0.72 -1.18 5.82
N LYS A 166 -0.36 -0.58 6.35
CA LYS A 166 -1.27 -1.25 7.29
C LYS A 166 -2.71 -1.03 6.87
N LEU A 167 -3.49 -2.11 6.79
CA LEU A 167 -4.94 -2.03 6.61
C LEU A 167 -5.61 -2.36 7.94
N VAL A 168 -6.14 -1.33 8.59
CA VAL A 168 -6.55 -1.36 9.99
C VAL A 168 -8.06 -1.17 10.11
N TYR A 169 -8.68 -1.94 11.00
CA TYR A 169 -10.11 -1.82 11.33
C TYR A 169 -10.34 -2.07 12.82
N PHE A 170 -11.52 -1.73 13.32
CA PHE A 170 -11.92 -2.07 14.69
C PHE A 170 -12.63 -3.43 14.73
N GLU A 171 -12.19 -4.29 15.64
CA GLU A 171 -12.86 -5.52 16.02
C GLU A 171 -13.97 -5.22 17.05
N PHE A 172 -15.02 -6.05 17.02
CA PHE A 172 -16.19 -5.98 17.91
C PHE A 172 -15.98 -6.77 19.20
#